data_AF-A0A9X7JMJ0-F1
#
_entry.id   AF-A0A9X7JMJ0-F1
#
_cell.length_a   1.000
_cell.length_b   1.000
_cell.length_c   1.000
_cell.angle_alpha   90.00
_cell.angle_beta   90.00
_cell.angle_gamma   90.00
#
_symmetry.space_group_name_H-M   'P 1'
#
loop_
_entity.id
_entity.type
_entity.pdbx_description
1 polymer ?
#
loop_
_entity_poly.entity_id
_entity_poly.type
_entity_poly.pdbx_seq_one_letter_code
_entity_poly.pdbx_strand_id
1 'polypeptide(L)'
;MGKTEIPGARARLLGAADAVCASLTSLAERLTPGQVPEFAVSGDPSVDTGTEPPTYQYTVRKRVYVRDARPERDAYEPGLAARAAALLAADGWETTEEIRDPRPGTWGVVVTGLRHDAQIVVSVSPVRDEVMYQGRTPAVALYEHVPHVRPDPVVTPETLRPGYTLCYECDGLGWCPGCEGRGWVLGGRPGWGGGSPDPGRLGRCPECLTERVCPICRGRGSLPFRVPGG
;
A
#
# COMPACT_ATOMS: atom_id res chain seq x y z
N MET A 1 -8.06 -17.27 -12.71
CA MET A 1 -9.37 -16.74 -12.28
C MET A 1 -9.49 -15.33 -12.83
N GLY A 2 -10.54 -15.07 -13.61
CA GLY A 2 -10.80 -13.73 -14.15
C GLY A 2 -11.19 -12.78 -13.01
N LYS A 3 -10.64 -11.57 -13.01
CA LYS A 3 -11.04 -10.52 -12.07
C LYS A 3 -12.30 -9.85 -12.64
N THR A 4 -13.43 -9.98 -11.96
CA THR A 4 -14.65 -9.25 -12.32
C THR A 4 -14.54 -7.83 -11.78
N GLU A 5 -14.54 -6.82 -12.64
CA GLU A 5 -14.50 -5.42 -12.22
C GLU A 5 -15.84 -5.01 -11.59
N ILE A 6 -15.78 -4.29 -10.48
CA ILE A 6 -16.99 -3.74 -9.85
C ILE A 6 -17.56 -2.66 -10.78
N PRO A 7 -18.84 -2.74 -11.19
CA PRO A 7 -19.44 -1.76 -12.09
C PRO A 7 -19.20 -0.31 -11.64
N GLY A 8 -18.64 0.50 -12.53
CA GLY A 8 -18.35 1.92 -12.31
C GLY A 8 -17.18 2.22 -11.35
N ALA A 9 -16.48 1.22 -10.80
CA ALA A 9 -15.33 1.46 -9.92
C ALA A 9 -14.18 2.16 -10.66
N ARG A 10 -13.85 1.72 -11.88
CA ARG A 10 -12.82 2.39 -12.69
C ARG A 10 -13.19 3.82 -13.07
N ALA A 11 -14.44 4.05 -13.47
CA ALA A 11 -14.90 5.39 -13.81
C ALA A 11 -14.81 6.35 -12.61
N ARG A 12 -15.18 5.88 -11.41
CA ARG A 12 -15.01 6.66 -10.16
C ARG A 12 -13.55 6.94 -9.86
N LEU A 13 -12.66 5.95 -10.03
CA LEU A 13 -11.24 6.11 -9.77
C LEU A 13 -10.58 7.10 -10.77
N LEU A 14 -10.98 7.06 -12.04
CA LEU A 14 -10.55 8.01 -13.06
C LEU A 14 -11.08 9.42 -12.77
N GLY A 15 -12.36 9.57 -12.40
CA GLY A 15 -12.90 10.87 -11.99
C GLY A 15 -12.19 11.46 -10.76
N ALA A 16 -11.81 10.61 -9.81
CA ALA A 16 -10.98 11.03 -8.67
C ALA A 16 -9.56 11.43 -9.10
N ALA A 17 -8.98 10.73 -10.09
CA ALA A 17 -7.68 11.10 -10.66
C ALA A 17 -7.73 12.47 -11.35
N ASP A 18 -8.77 12.73 -12.15
CA ASP A 18 -8.97 14.02 -12.81
C ASP A 18 -9.10 15.15 -11.79
N ALA A 19 -9.87 14.95 -10.72
CA ALA A 19 -10.02 15.92 -9.63
C ALA A 19 -8.69 16.21 -8.90
N VAL A 20 -7.87 15.17 -8.67
CA VAL A 20 -6.54 15.32 -8.08
C VAL A 20 -5.60 16.06 -9.04
N CYS A 21 -5.56 15.71 -10.32
CA CYS A 21 -4.75 16.40 -11.33
C CYS A 21 -5.14 17.88 -11.47
N ALA A 22 -6.43 18.19 -11.47
CA ALA A 22 -6.92 19.57 -11.50
C ALA A 22 -6.46 20.35 -10.25
N SER A 23 -6.54 19.74 -9.07
CA SER A 23 -6.09 20.34 -7.81
C SER A 23 -4.57 20.60 -7.82
N LEU A 24 -3.77 19.65 -8.32
CA LEU A 24 -2.32 19.82 -8.47
C LEU A 24 -1.95 20.91 -9.46
N THR A 25 -2.67 20.99 -10.59
CA THR A 25 -2.46 22.01 -11.62
C THR A 25 -2.71 23.40 -11.04
N SER A 26 -3.86 23.59 -10.40
CA SER A 26 -4.22 24.87 -9.76
C SER A 26 -3.26 25.26 -8.63
N LEU A 27 -2.73 24.28 -7.89
CA LEU A 27 -1.73 24.51 -6.85
C LEU A 27 -0.38 24.93 -7.45
N ALA A 28 0.07 24.26 -8.53
CA ALA A 28 1.32 24.56 -9.21
C ALA A 28 1.28 25.93 -9.93
N GLU A 29 0.15 26.33 -10.51
CA GLU A 29 -0.06 27.67 -11.08
C GLU A 29 0.19 28.78 -10.06
N ARG A 30 -0.25 28.56 -8.81
CA ARG A 30 -0.15 29.53 -7.71
C ARG A 30 1.21 29.48 -7.00
N LEU A 31 1.81 28.29 -6.86
CA LEU A 31 3.08 28.11 -6.14
C LEU A 31 4.32 28.32 -7.01
N THR A 32 4.29 27.85 -8.25
CA THR A 32 5.41 27.89 -9.20
C THR A 32 4.94 28.47 -10.54
N PRO A 33 4.54 29.75 -10.58
CA PRO A 33 3.97 30.37 -11.77
C PRO A 33 4.96 30.34 -12.94
N GLY A 34 4.49 29.84 -14.09
CA GLY A 34 5.30 29.68 -15.31
C GLY A 34 6.02 28.33 -15.44
N GLN A 35 5.89 27.43 -14.46
CA GLN A 35 6.48 26.08 -14.48
C GLN A 35 5.47 24.98 -14.18
N VAL A 36 4.21 25.15 -14.60
CA VAL A 36 3.13 24.20 -14.30
C VAL A 36 3.40 22.89 -15.03
N PRO A 37 3.68 21.78 -14.31
CA PRO A 37 3.88 20.49 -14.95
C PRO A 37 2.57 19.98 -15.53
N GLU A 38 2.65 19.20 -16.60
CA GLU A 38 1.51 18.40 -17.05
C GLU A 38 1.27 17.24 -16.07
N PHE A 39 0.16 17.31 -15.33
CA PHE A 39 -0.29 16.27 -14.42
C PHE A 39 -1.28 15.35 -15.14
N ALA A 40 -0.86 14.13 -15.41
CA ALA A 40 -1.69 13.09 -15.98
C ALA A 40 -1.40 11.76 -15.29
N VAL A 41 -2.44 10.96 -15.06
CA VAL A 41 -2.29 9.56 -14.72
C VAL A 41 -1.93 8.77 -15.97
N SER A 42 -1.00 7.83 -15.86
CA SER A 42 -0.64 6.93 -16.95
C SER A 42 -0.70 5.48 -16.48
N GLY A 43 -1.13 4.60 -17.39
CA GLY A 43 -1.22 3.17 -17.14
C GLY A 43 -2.32 2.75 -16.17
N ASP A 44 -2.12 1.57 -15.58
CA ASP A 44 -3.03 0.98 -14.61
C ASP A 44 -2.82 1.58 -13.20
N PRO A 45 -3.88 1.61 -12.38
CA PRO A 45 -3.74 2.06 -11.00
C PRO A 45 -2.82 1.12 -10.21
N SER A 46 -2.06 1.71 -9.30
CA SER A 46 -1.27 0.94 -8.34
C SER A 46 -2.18 0.13 -7.42
N VAL A 47 -1.76 -1.08 -7.07
CA VAL A 47 -2.49 -1.98 -6.17
C VAL A 47 -1.83 -2.01 -4.81
N ASP A 48 -2.62 -1.84 -3.75
CA ASP A 48 -2.23 -2.17 -2.38
C ASP A 48 -2.73 -3.59 -2.07
N THR A 49 -1.82 -4.56 -2.10
CA THR A 49 -2.10 -5.95 -1.73
C THR A 49 -2.00 -6.18 -0.22
N GLY A 50 -1.77 -5.12 0.56
CA GLY A 50 -1.78 -5.15 2.02
C GLY A 50 -3.19 -5.11 2.59
N THR A 51 -4.25 -5.05 1.77
CA THR A 51 -5.65 -5.05 2.19
C THR A 51 -6.39 -6.26 1.61
N GLU A 52 -7.50 -6.64 2.24
CA GLU A 52 -8.39 -7.69 1.75
C GLU A 52 -9.84 -7.16 1.73
N PRO A 53 -10.45 -6.93 0.54
CA PRO A 53 -9.86 -7.09 -0.79
C PRO A 53 -8.76 -6.06 -1.09
N PRO A 54 -7.84 -6.35 -2.04
CA PRO A 54 -6.85 -5.38 -2.49
C PRO A 54 -7.51 -4.09 -2.99
N THR A 55 -6.92 -2.95 -2.64
CA THR A 55 -7.38 -1.64 -3.10
C THR A 55 -6.49 -1.09 -4.20
N TYR A 56 -7.05 -0.19 -5.00
CA TYR A 56 -6.41 0.39 -6.18
C TYR A 56 -6.46 1.91 -6.09
N GLN A 57 -5.36 2.55 -6.45
CA GLN A 57 -5.24 4.01 -6.44
C GLN A 57 -4.31 4.49 -7.56
N TYR A 58 -4.55 5.69 -8.06
CA TYR A 58 -3.58 6.38 -8.90
C TYR A 58 -2.66 7.25 -8.05
N THR A 59 -1.39 7.32 -8.46
CA THR A 59 -0.42 8.27 -7.94
C THR A 59 0.15 9.07 -9.09
N VAL A 60 0.13 10.39 -8.97
CA VAL A 60 0.77 11.32 -9.91
C VAL A 60 1.89 12.03 -9.17
N ARG A 61 3.06 12.17 -9.81
CA ARG A 61 4.21 12.85 -9.24
C ARG A 61 4.92 13.67 -10.30
N LYS A 62 5.18 14.94 -10.01
CA LYS A 62 5.97 15.84 -10.84
C LYS A 62 6.92 16.67 -9.98
N ARG A 63 8.03 17.11 -10.58
CA ARG A 63 9.02 17.96 -9.94
C ARG A 63 9.22 19.21 -10.80
N VAL A 64 9.41 20.32 -10.12
CA VAL A 64 9.76 21.61 -10.71
C VAL A 64 11.06 22.06 -10.07
N TYR A 65 12.04 22.40 -10.90
CA TYR A 65 13.30 22.99 -10.46
C TYR A 65 13.15 24.51 -10.50
N VAL A 66 13.22 25.16 -9.34
CA VAL A 66 12.96 26.59 -9.20
C VAL A 66 14.05 27.42 -9.92
N ARG A 67 15.27 26.90 -10.04
CA ARG A 67 16.39 27.54 -10.77
C ARG A 67 16.16 27.65 -12.27
N ASP A 68 15.49 26.68 -12.88
CA ASP A 68 15.46 26.55 -14.34
C ASP A 68 14.48 27.52 -15.02
N ALA A 69 13.61 28.22 -14.27
CA ALA A 69 12.69 29.20 -14.85
C ALA A 69 13.21 30.65 -14.83
N ARG A 70 14.13 31.00 -13.94
CA ARG A 70 14.55 32.41 -13.75
C ARG A 70 15.98 32.48 -13.20
N PRO A 71 17.00 32.68 -14.05
CA PRO A 71 18.39 32.86 -13.59
C PRO A 71 18.60 34.11 -12.70
N GLU A 72 17.60 35.01 -12.62
CA GLU A 72 17.67 36.29 -11.91
C GLU A 72 16.78 36.37 -10.65
N ARG A 73 16.03 35.31 -10.29
CA ARG A 73 15.33 35.27 -8.99
C ARG A 73 16.18 34.53 -7.97
N ASP A 74 16.19 35.04 -6.75
CA ASP A 74 16.86 34.41 -5.61
C ASP A 74 16.47 32.93 -5.50
N ALA A 75 17.51 32.11 -5.30
CA ALA A 75 17.41 30.70 -4.96
C ALA A 75 16.51 30.56 -3.73
N TYR A 76 15.43 29.76 -3.86
CA TYR A 76 14.48 29.42 -2.78
C TYR A 76 13.79 30.60 -2.06
N GLU A 77 12.46 30.73 -2.21
CA GLU A 77 11.64 31.67 -1.43
C GLU A 77 11.33 31.08 -0.03
N PRO A 78 11.84 31.67 1.07
CA PRO A 78 11.45 31.27 2.41
C PRO A 78 9.95 31.51 2.60
N GLY A 79 9.20 30.46 2.96
CA GLY A 79 7.74 30.54 3.14
C GLY A 79 6.93 29.84 2.05
N LEU A 80 7.57 29.25 1.04
CA LEU A 80 6.87 28.48 -0.01
C LEU A 80 6.01 27.33 0.56
N ALA A 81 6.51 26.64 1.59
CA ALA A 81 5.76 25.59 2.28
C ALA A 81 4.55 26.14 3.03
N ALA A 82 4.71 27.21 3.80
CA ALA A 82 3.59 27.88 4.49
C ALA A 82 2.53 28.37 3.49
N ARG A 83 2.96 28.89 2.32
CA ARG A 83 2.04 29.27 1.23
C ARG A 83 1.32 28.04 0.66
N ALA A 84 2.01 26.92 0.47
CA ALA A 84 1.39 25.68 0.01
C ALA A 84 0.31 25.18 0.99
N ALA A 85 0.60 25.21 2.29
CA ALA A 85 -0.36 24.87 3.34
C ALA A 85 -1.57 25.81 3.32
N ALA A 86 -1.36 27.12 3.24
CA ALA A 86 -2.45 28.10 3.17
C ALA A 86 -3.35 27.91 1.93
N LEU A 87 -2.77 27.64 0.77
CA LEU A 87 -3.51 27.39 -0.47
C LEU A 87 -4.34 26.10 -0.39
N LEU A 88 -3.76 25.02 0.14
CA LEU A 88 -4.47 23.77 0.36
C LEU A 88 -5.63 23.94 1.36
N ALA A 89 -5.38 24.61 2.48
CA ALA A 89 -6.40 24.88 3.49
C ALA A 89 -7.55 25.75 2.93
N ALA A 90 -7.24 26.77 2.13
CA ALA A 90 -8.24 27.61 1.47
C ALA A 90 -9.12 26.81 0.48
N ASP A 91 -8.56 25.79 -0.16
CA ASP A 91 -9.29 24.87 -1.04
C ASP A 91 -9.99 23.73 -0.24
N GLY A 92 -10.05 23.81 1.09
CA GLY A 92 -10.76 22.87 1.95
C GLY A 92 -10.04 21.54 2.22
N TRP A 93 -8.72 21.51 2.06
CA TRP A 93 -7.90 20.36 2.47
C TRP A 93 -7.48 20.49 3.93
N GLU A 94 -7.49 19.38 4.67
CA GLU A 94 -6.87 19.31 5.99
C GLU A 94 -5.36 19.22 5.81
N THR A 95 -4.62 20.19 6.36
CA THR A 95 -3.18 20.32 6.11
C THR A 95 -2.33 20.00 7.33
N THR A 96 -1.27 19.22 7.13
CA THR A 96 -0.19 19.04 8.10
C THR A 96 1.14 19.46 7.47
N GLU A 97 2.02 20.01 8.29
CA GLU A 97 3.37 20.40 7.89
C GLU A 97 4.39 19.62 8.73
N GLU A 98 5.36 19.01 8.06
CA GLU A 98 6.44 18.26 8.67
C GLU A 98 7.78 18.71 8.08
N ILE A 99 8.74 19.03 8.95
CA ILE A 99 10.14 19.15 8.53
C ILE A 99 10.70 17.74 8.46
N ARG A 100 11.12 17.31 7.25
CA ARG A 100 11.76 16.02 7.05
C ARG A 100 13.22 16.21 6.67
N ASP A 101 14.08 15.38 7.25
CA ASP A 101 15.46 15.21 6.83
C ASP A 101 15.61 13.84 6.14
N PRO A 102 15.26 13.70 4.84
CA PRO A 102 15.37 12.44 4.11
C PRO A 102 16.79 11.83 4.11
N ARG A 103 17.84 12.64 4.32
CA ARG A 103 19.23 12.23 4.58
C ARG A 103 19.93 13.33 5.37
N PRO A 104 20.87 13.03 6.28
CA PRO A 104 21.61 14.03 7.03
C PRO A 104 22.09 15.19 6.15
N GLY A 105 21.58 16.40 6.39
CA GLY A 105 21.95 17.62 5.64
C GLY A 105 21.07 17.93 4.42
N THR A 106 19.96 17.22 4.21
CA THR A 106 18.98 17.53 3.16
C THR A 106 17.62 17.78 3.79
N TRP A 107 17.47 18.86 4.54
CA TRP A 107 16.17 19.22 5.09
C TRP A 107 15.22 19.68 3.97
N GLY A 108 13.98 19.25 4.06
CA GLY A 108 12.88 19.71 3.21
C GLY A 108 11.60 19.79 4.02
N VAL A 109 10.76 20.76 3.69
CA VAL A 109 9.45 20.88 4.33
C VAL A 109 8.44 20.11 3.49
N VAL A 110 7.67 19.23 4.13
CA VAL A 110 6.62 18.45 3.50
C VAL A 110 5.28 18.94 4.02
N VAL A 111 4.46 19.45 3.11
CA VAL A 111 3.08 19.81 3.37
C VAL A 111 2.19 18.70 2.82
N THR A 112 1.35 18.13 3.66
CA THR A 112 0.37 17.11 3.28
C THR A 112 -1.02 17.68 3.41
N GLY A 113 -1.80 17.66 2.33
CA GLY A 113 -3.23 17.94 2.32
C GLY A 113 -4.04 16.65 2.20
N LEU A 114 -5.07 16.48 3.02
CA LEU A 114 -6.04 15.38 2.96
C LEU A 114 -7.45 15.90 2.70
N ARG A 115 -8.19 15.25 1.80
CA ARG A 115 -9.59 15.57 1.51
C ARG A 115 -10.30 14.37 0.90
N HIS A 116 -11.36 13.89 1.54
CA HIS A 116 -12.14 12.73 1.08
C HIS A 116 -11.26 11.52 0.69
N ASP A 117 -10.31 11.15 1.55
CA ASP A 117 -9.31 10.09 1.35
C ASP A 117 -8.33 10.29 0.18
N ALA A 118 -8.45 11.40 -0.57
CA ALA A 118 -7.41 11.84 -1.49
C ALA A 118 -6.30 12.55 -0.72
N GLN A 119 -5.09 12.50 -1.26
CA GLN A 119 -3.92 13.12 -0.65
C GLN A 119 -3.15 13.93 -1.68
N ILE A 120 -2.76 15.15 -1.30
CA ILE A 120 -1.75 15.95 -2.00
C ILE A 120 -0.56 16.10 -1.08
N VAL A 121 0.64 15.91 -1.60
CA VAL A 121 1.89 16.16 -0.89
C VAL A 121 2.71 17.14 -1.71
N VAL A 122 3.07 18.25 -1.08
CA VAL A 122 4.04 19.22 -1.61
C VAL A 122 5.30 19.10 -0.77
N SER A 123 6.41 18.70 -1.40
CA SER A 123 7.71 18.71 -0.74
C SER A 123 8.54 19.83 -1.34
N VAL A 124 9.02 20.71 -0.47
CA VAL A 124 9.91 21.80 -0.84
C VAL A 124 11.31 21.48 -0.31
N SER A 125 12.28 21.38 -1.21
CA SER A 125 13.68 21.16 -0.84
C SER A 125 14.51 22.43 -1.12
N PRO A 126 14.92 23.19 -0.08
CA PRO A 126 15.84 24.32 -0.24
C PRO A 126 17.21 23.90 -0.77
N VAL A 127 17.68 22.72 -0.38
CA VAL A 127 19.01 22.22 -0.77
C VAL A 127 19.08 21.89 -2.27
N ARG A 128 17.98 21.38 -2.82
CA ARG A 128 17.89 20.99 -4.24
C ARG A 128 17.18 22.02 -5.11
N ASP A 129 16.67 23.07 -4.50
CA ASP A 129 15.87 24.10 -5.16
C ASP A 129 14.73 23.49 -6.00
N GLU A 130 14.08 22.47 -5.44
CA GLU A 130 13.02 21.71 -6.10
C GLU A 130 11.71 21.75 -5.30
N VAL A 131 10.60 21.85 -6.03
CA VAL A 131 9.25 21.61 -5.51
C VAL A 131 8.74 20.33 -6.14
N MET A 132 8.40 19.37 -5.29
CA MET A 132 7.77 18.13 -5.71
C MET A 132 6.28 18.18 -5.39
N TYR A 133 5.48 17.95 -6.41
CA TYR A 133 4.05 17.77 -6.33
C TYR A 133 3.74 16.28 -6.44
N GLN A 134 2.95 15.77 -5.50
CA GLN A 134 2.45 14.41 -5.55
C GLN A 134 0.96 14.41 -5.21
N GLY A 135 0.16 13.71 -5.99
CA GLY A 135 -1.25 13.46 -5.72
C GLY A 135 -1.53 11.98 -5.65
N ARG A 136 -2.45 11.59 -4.78
CA ARG A 136 -2.97 10.23 -4.66
C ARG A 136 -4.49 10.27 -4.60
N THR A 137 -5.13 9.43 -5.40
CA THR A 137 -6.58 9.24 -5.30
C THR A 137 -6.92 8.43 -4.06
N PRO A 138 -8.19 8.43 -3.61
CA PRO A 138 -8.67 7.45 -2.65
C PRO A 138 -8.37 6.02 -3.12
N ALA A 139 -8.02 5.15 -2.18
CA ALA A 139 -7.84 3.73 -2.45
C ALA A 139 -9.20 3.04 -2.47
N VAL A 140 -9.56 2.40 -3.57
CA VAL A 140 -10.89 1.78 -3.75
C VAL A 140 -10.76 0.31 -4.17
N ALA A 141 -11.75 -0.51 -3.81
CA ALA A 141 -11.88 -1.83 -4.39
C ALA A 141 -12.27 -1.69 -5.87
N LEU A 142 -11.44 -2.22 -6.77
CA LEU A 142 -11.67 -2.18 -8.22
C LEU A 142 -12.37 -3.45 -8.72
N TYR A 143 -12.11 -4.59 -8.09
CA TYR A 143 -12.63 -5.88 -8.48
C TYR A 143 -13.45 -6.50 -7.35
N GLU A 144 -14.40 -7.36 -7.73
CA GLU A 144 -15.18 -8.13 -6.78
C GLU A 144 -14.25 -8.98 -5.91
N HIS A 145 -14.53 -8.99 -4.60
CA HIS A 145 -13.80 -9.83 -3.67
C HIS A 145 -14.24 -11.29 -3.87
N VAL A 146 -13.28 -12.15 -4.20
CA VAL A 146 -13.48 -13.60 -4.15
C VAL A 146 -13.02 -14.05 -2.77
N PRO A 147 -13.94 -14.46 -1.87
CA PRO A 147 -13.55 -14.91 -0.54
C PRO A 147 -12.59 -16.09 -0.63
N HIS A 148 -11.59 -16.10 0.25
CA HIS A 148 -10.71 -17.25 0.39
C HIS A 148 -11.53 -18.49 0.78
N VAL A 149 -11.28 -19.58 0.06
CA VAL A 149 -11.84 -20.90 0.37
C VAL A 149 -10.73 -21.73 0.99
N ARG A 150 -10.99 -22.26 2.19
CA ARG A 150 -10.07 -23.18 2.86
C ARG A 150 -9.81 -24.38 1.94
N PRO A 151 -8.54 -24.76 1.68
CA PRO A 151 -8.22 -25.92 0.87
C PRO A 151 -8.72 -27.23 1.50
N ASP A 152 -9.02 -28.22 0.65
CA ASP A 152 -9.32 -29.57 1.10
C ASP A 152 -8.11 -30.22 1.81
N PRO A 153 -8.34 -31.17 2.73
CA PRO A 153 -7.26 -31.91 3.36
C PRO A 153 -6.45 -32.75 2.37
N VAL A 154 -5.13 -32.74 2.55
CA VAL A 154 -4.22 -33.61 1.76
C VAL A 154 -4.38 -35.08 2.18
N VAL A 155 -4.67 -35.34 3.45
CA VAL A 155 -4.93 -36.67 3.99
C VAL A 155 -6.17 -36.60 4.88
N THR A 156 -7.05 -37.57 4.71
CA THR A 156 -8.22 -37.83 5.56
C THR A 156 -8.01 -39.14 6.35
N PRO A 157 -8.81 -39.44 7.38
CA PRO A 157 -8.74 -40.74 8.06
C PRO A 157 -8.82 -41.93 7.10
N GLU A 158 -9.62 -41.82 6.03
CA GLU A 158 -9.86 -42.89 5.05
C GLU A 158 -8.70 -43.08 4.07
N THR A 159 -7.92 -42.03 3.83
CA THR A 159 -6.79 -42.03 2.88
C THR A 159 -5.43 -42.19 3.59
N LEU A 160 -5.45 -42.32 4.92
CA LEU A 160 -4.28 -42.48 5.75
C LEU A 160 -3.60 -43.83 5.50
N ARG A 161 -2.30 -43.80 5.22
CA ARG A 161 -1.50 -45.01 4.98
C ARG A 161 -1.22 -45.75 6.29
N PRO A 162 -1.17 -47.10 6.28
CA PRO A 162 -0.71 -47.87 7.44
C PRO A 162 0.67 -47.43 7.90
N GLY A 163 0.88 -47.36 9.22
CA GLY A 163 2.14 -46.88 9.81
C GLY A 163 2.30 -45.36 9.85
N TYR A 164 1.24 -44.60 9.51
CA TYR A 164 1.19 -43.15 9.64
C TYR A 164 0.00 -42.74 10.52
N THR A 165 0.08 -41.55 11.09
CA THR A 165 -1.03 -40.88 11.79
C THR A 165 -1.30 -39.52 11.13
N LEU A 166 -2.51 -38.98 11.28
CA LEU A 166 -2.78 -37.60 10.88
C LEU A 166 -1.86 -36.65 11.67
N CYS A 167 -1.41 -35.59 11.01
CA CYS A 167 -0.60 -34.58 11.68
C CYS A 167 -1.43 -33.90 12.77
N TYR A 168 -0.96 -33.97 14.02
CA TYR A 168 -1.68 -33.40 15.16
C TYR A 168 -1.90 -31.88 15.08
N GLU A 169 -1.07 -31.17 14.30
CA GLU A 169 -1.16 -29.71 14.16
C GLU A 169 -2.23 -29.27 13.16
N CYS A 170 -2.34 -30.01 12.05
CA CYS A 170 -3.20 -29.60 10.93
C CYS A 170 -4.32 -30.60 10.61
N ASP A 171 -4.40 -31.69 11.36
CA ASP A 171 -5.42 -32.74 11.24
C ASP A 171 -5.65 -33.20 9.79
N GLY A 172 -4.57 -33.60 9.12
CA GLY A 172 -4.65 -34.04 7.72
C GLY A 172 -4.64 -32.93 6.67
N LEU A 173 -4.82 -31.66 7.07
CA LEU A 173 -4.93 -30.55 6.12
C LEU A 173 -3.68 -30.41 5.24
N GLY A 174 -2.48 -30.55 5.81
CA GLY A 174 -1.21 -30.33 5.10
C GLY A 174 -0.86 -28.85 4.93
N TRP A 175 -1.85 -27.97 4.80
CA TRP A 175 -1.70 -26.51 4.78
C TRP A 175 -1.53 -25.93 6.19
N CYS A 176 -0.96 -24.73 6.28
CA CYS A 176 -0.86 -24.01 7.55
C CYS A 176 -2.27 -23.71 8.11
N PRO A 177 -2.61 -24.15 9.33
CA PRO A 177 -3.95 -23.96 9.89
C PRO A 177 -4.26 -22.48 10.17
N GLY A 178 -3.29 -21.68 10.63
CA GLY A 178 -3.54 -20.27 10.97
C GLY A 178 -3.79 -19.35 9.78
N CYS A 179 -3.32 -19.69 8.58
CA CYS A 179 -3.59 -18.91 7.37
C CYS A 179 -4.32 -19.69 6.28
N GLU A 180 -4.68 -20.95 6.53
CA GLU A 180 -5.37 -21.83 5.60
C GLU A 180 -4.69 -21.89 4.22
N GLY A 181 -3.36 -21.88 4.21
CA GLY A 181 -2.57 -21.88 2.97
C GLY A 181 -2.44 -20.53 2.25
N ARG A 182 -2.90 -19.42 2.83
CA ARG A 182 -2.70 -18.07 2.27
C ARG A 182 -1.27 -17.56 2.42
N GLY A 183 -0.62 -17.90 3.53
CA GLY A 183 0.69 -17.34 3.92
C GLY A 183 0.58 -15.96 4.58
N TRP A 184 -0.60 -15.35 4.58
CA TRP A 184 -0.89 -14.01 5.12
C TRP A 184 -2.18 -14.03 5.93
N VAL A 185 -2.29 -13.12 6.91
CA VAL A 185 -3.47 -12.95 7.78
C VAL A 185 -3.69 -11.47 8.07
N LEU A 186 -4.95 -11.04 8.21
CA LEU A 186 -5.28 -9.67 8.65
C LEU A 186 -4.81 -9.46 10.10
N GLY A 187 -4.16 -8.32 10.36
CA GLY A 187 -3.80 -7.88 11.71
C GLY A 187 -2.90 -8.82 12.50
N GLY A 188 -2.03 -9.58 11.82
CA GLY A 188 -1.13 -10.53 12.49
C GLY A 188 -0.28 -9.87 13.57
N ARG A 189 -0.03 -10.57 14.68
CA ARG A 189 0.72 -10.04 15.85
C ARG A 189 2.09 -9.50 15.44
N PRO A 190 2.37 -8.20 15.63
CA PRO A 190 3.68 -7.63 15.35
C PRO A 190 4.77 -8.28 16.22
N GLY A 191 5.91 -8.61 15.63
CA GLY A 191 7.14 -8.92 16.37
C GLY A 191 7.58 -10.39 16.42
N TRP A 192 6.79 -11.35 15.95
CA TRP A 192 7.17 -12.78 15.90
C TRP A 192 7.52 -13.27 14.49
N GLY A 193 8.35 -12.51 13.76
CA GLY A 193 8.77 -12.87 12.40
C GLY A 193 7.69 -12.69 11.31
N GLY A 194 6.50 -12.23 11.68
CA GLY A 194 5.38 -11.91 10.79
C GLY A 194 4.38 -10.95 11.44
N GLY A 195 3.31 -10.60 10.71
CA GLY A 195 2.27 -9.66 11.17
C GLY A 195 2.38 -8.22 10.64
N SER A 196 1.29 -7.46 10.78
CA SER A 196 1.20 -6.03 10.47
C SER A 196 0.81 -5.29 11.75
N PRO A 197 1.45 -4.16 12.10
CA PRO A 197 1.03 -3.33 13.24
C PRO A 197 -0.34 -2.70 13.03
N ASP A 198 -0.80 -2.60 11.79
CA ASP A 198 -2.14 -2.17 11.43
C ASP A 198 -3.07 -3.39 11.34
N PRO A 199 -4.13 -3.47 12.19
CA PRO A 199 -5.09 -4.57 12.18
C PRO A 199 -5.89 -4.67 10.87
N GLY A 200 -6.03 -3.58 10.13
CA GLY A 200 -6.68 -3.54 8.82
C GLY A 200 -5.81 -4.03 7.66
N ARG A 201 -4.55 -4.39 7.93
CA ARG A 201 -3.59 -4.81 6.92
C ARG A 201 -3.19 -6.28 7.05
N LEU A 202 -2.96 -6.90 5.89
CA LEU A 202 -2.37 -8.22 5.76
C LEU A 202 -0.92 -8.18 6.22
N GLY A 203 -0.61 -9.07 7.17
CA GLY A 203 0.74 -9.37 7.62
C GLY A 203 1.11 -10.80 7.26
N ARG A 204 2.42 -11.10 7.26
CA ARG A 204 2.91 -12.48 7.11
C ARG A 204 2.28 -13.34 8.20
N CYS A 205 1.84 -14.55 7.85
CA CYS A 205 1.35 -15.51 8.84
C CYS A 205 2.47 -15.84 9.83
N PRO A 206 2.26 -15.66 11.15
CA PRO A 206 3.31 -15.93 12.14
C PRO A 206 3.62 -17.42 12.31
N GLU A 207 2.67 -18.31 11.98
CA GLU A 207 2.86 -19.76 12.11
C GLU A 207 3.73 -20.35 11.01
N CYS A 208 3.46 -19.98 9.76
CA CYS A 208 4.18 -20.54 8.60
C CYS A 208 5.16 -19.57 7.95
N LEU A 209 5.24 -18.32 8.38
CA LEU A 209 6.15 -17.31 7.82
C LEU A 209 6.09 -17.22 6.28
N THR A 210 4.88 -17.29 5.72
CA THR A 210 4.59 -17.30 4.26
C THR A 210 4.88 -18.61 3.51
N GLU A 211 5.28 -19.69 4.20
CA GLU A 211 5.48 -21.02 3.59
C GLU A 211 4.18 -21.72 3.17
N ARG A 212 3.03 -21.28 3.70
CA ARG A 212 1.67 -21.75 3.37
C ARG A 212 1.36 -23.20 3.75
N VAL A 213 2.37 -24.02 4.04
CA VAL A 213 2.22 -25.39 4.50
C VAL A 213 2.30 -25.49 6.02
N CYS A 214 1.75 -26.55 6.59
CA CYS A 214 1.88 -26.85 8.02
C CYS A 214 3.38 -27.02 8.35
N PRO A 215 3.94 -26.28 9.31
CA PRO A 215 5.36 -26.35 9.64
C PRO A 215 5.79 -27.71 10.21
N ILE A 216 4.84 -28.47 10.77
CA ILE A 216 5.07 -29.79 11.37
C ILE A 216 5.17 -30.89 10.32
N CYS A 217 4.13 -31.08 9.50
CA CYS A 217 4.14 -32.14 8.47
C CYS A 217 4.69 -31.69 7.12
N ARG A 218 4.99 -30.39 6.94
CA ARG A 218 5.50 -29.79 5.69
C ARG A 218 4.67 -30.16 4.47
N GLY A 219 3.35 -30.02 4.55
CA GLY A 219 2.44 -30.33 3.44
C GLY A 219 1.93 -31.77 3.39
N ARG A 220 2.49 -32.69 4.17
CA ARG A 220 2.17 -34.14 4.05
C ARG A 220 0.81 -34.56 4.62
N GLY A 221 0.19 -33.74 5.48
CA GLY A 221 -1.04 -34.08 6.22
C GLY A 221 -0.89 -35.21 7.26
N SER A 222 0.21 -35.96 7.23
CA SER A 222 0.46 -37.11 8.08
C SER A 222 1.91 -37.16 8.55
N LEU A 223 2.14 -37.93 9.62
CA LEU A 223 3.44 -38.18 10.22
C LEU A 223 3.65 -39.69 10.38
N PRO A 224 4.89 -40.20 10.25
CA PRO A 224 5.16 -41.60 10.53
C PRO A 224 4.84 -41.90 12.00
N PHE A 225 4.17 -43.01 12.23
CA PHE A 225 3.91 -43.52 13.57
C PHE A 225 5.25 -43.96 14.17
N ARG A 226 5.79 -43.19 15.12
CA ARG A 226 6.94 -43.65 15.91
C ARG A 226 6.45 -44.68 16.91
N VAL A 227 6.74 -45.95 16.65
CA VAL A 227 6.74 -46.97 17.69
C VAL A 227 7.94 -46.66 18.60
N PRO A 228 7.75 -46.39 19.91
CA PRO A 228 8.89 -46.25 20.81
C PRO A 228 9.55 -47.63 20.97
N GLY A 229 10.74 -47.79 20.40
CA GLY A 229 11.65 -48.92 20.65
C GLY A 229 11.29 -50.22 19.94
N GLY A 230 12.10 -50.58 18.93
CA GLY A 230 12.27 -51.94 18.45
C GLY A 230 13.76 -52.25 18.46
#